data_AF-D2R1N6-F1
#
_entry.id   AF-D2R1N6-F1
#
_cell.length_a   1.000
_cell.length_b   1.000
_cell.length_c   1.000
_cell.angle_alpha   90.00
_cell.angle_beta   90.00
_cell.angle_gamma   90.00
#
_symmetry.space_group_name_H-M   'P 1'
#
loop_
_entity.id
_entity.type
_entity.pdbx_description
1 polymer ?
#
loop_
_entity_poly.entity_id
_entity_poly.type
_entity_poly.pdbx_seq_one_letter_code
_entity_poly.pdbx_strand_id
1 'polypeptide(L)'
;MQPKWWEIVIFVAIVGSVAGGVFYGRSQALAIYGDDVAQGEWDTWREDATQMSEGIGPVKRRAPKSLQPPALVLMSQYFGVCLVGSVLLSSVLTITILAFVRGVMSSPTMVDRSRDQSPAATARQPRLP
;
A
#
# COMPACT_ATOMS: atom_id res chain seq x y z
N MET A 1 26.86 11.81 -11.61
CA MET A 1 25.86 11.07 -10.83
C MET A 1 25.74 9.68 -11.42
N GLN A 2 26.27 8.65 -10.76
CA GLN A 2 26.05 7.29 -11.25
C GLN A 2 24.61 6.88 -10.94
N PRO A 3 23.85 6.34 -11.92
CA PRO A 3 22.51 5.84 -11.67
C PRO A 3 22.59 4.70 -10.65
N LYS A 4 21.96 4.88 -9.49
CA LYS A 4 21.86 3.85 -8.45
C LYS A 4 20.77 2.86 -8.85
N TRP A 5 21.05 2.07 -9.89
CA TRP A 5 20.12 1.07 -10.46
C TRP A 5 19.54 0.12 -9.41
N TRP A 6 20.28 -0.17 -8.33
CA TRP A 6 19.81 -1.02 -7.24
C TRP A 6 18.55 -0.47 -6.54
N GLU A 7 18.38 0.85 -6.45
CA GLU A 7 17.18 1.46 -5.83
C GLU A 7 15.94 1.23 -6.69
N ILE A 8 16.09 1.29 -8.02
CA ILE A 8 15.03 0.99 -8.97
C ILE A 8 14.67 -0.50 -8.88
N VAL A 9 15.68 -1.38 -8.80
CA VAL A 9 15.46 -2.82 -8.65
C VAL A 9 14.67 -3.13 -7.39
N ILE A 10 15.02 -2.54 -6.24
CA ILE A 10 14.28 -2.73 -4.99
C ILE A 10 12.86 -2.19 -5.09
N PHE A 11 12.69 -0.99 -5.65
CA PHE A 11 11.37 -0.40 -5.82
C PHE A 11 10.46 -1.28 -6.69
N VAL A 12 10.96 -1.71 -7.85
CA VAL A 12 10.23 -2.59 -8.77
C VAL A 12 9.95 -3.95 -8.12
N ALA A 13 10.90 -4.51 -7.36
CA ALA A 13 10.70 -5.77 -6.65
C ALA A 13 9.59 -5.68 -5.59
N ILE A 14 9.56 -4.59 -4.80
CA ILE A 14 8.52 -4.38 -3.77
C ILE A 14 7.16 -4.17 -4.43
N VAL A 15 7.06 -3.24 -5.38
CA VAL A 15 5.79 -2.95 -6.08
C VAL A 15 5.30 -4.18 -6.84
N GLY A 16 6.20 -4.89 -7.51
CA GLY A 16 5.92 -6.14 -8.19
C GLY A 16 5.44 -7.24 -7.24
N SER A 17 6.03 -7.36 -6.05
CA SER A 17 5.59 -8.34 -5.04
C SER A 17 4.18 -8.02 -4.52
N VAL A 18 3.88 -6.74 -4.28
CA VAL A 18 2.54 -6.31 -3.84
C VAL A 18 1.51 -6.57 -4.94
N ALA A 19 1.80 -6.13 -6.17
CA ALA A 19 0.92 -6.36 -7.30
C ALA A 19 0.71 -7.87 -7.54
N GLY A 20 1.79 -8.65 -7.54
CA GLY A 20 1.75 -10.11 -7.68
C GLY A 20 0.92 -10.79 -6.60
N GLY A 21 1.07 -10.39 -5.34
CA GLY A 21 0.28 -10.91 -4.21
C GLY A 21 -1.22 -10.62 -4.37
N VAL A 22 -1.58 -9.42 -4.81
CA VAL A 22 -2.98 -9.03 -5.07
C VAL A 22 -3.57 -9.82 -6.24
N PHE A 23 -2.81 -10.01 -7.32
CA PHE A 23 -3.23 -10.86 -8.46
C PHE A 23 -3.40 -12.33 -8.05
N TYR A 24 -2.49 -12.86 -7.25
CA TYR A 24 -2.57 -14.22 -6.72
C TYR A 24 -3.81 -14.42 -5.84
N GLY A 25 -4.10 -13.46 -4.95
CA GLY A 25 -5.31 -13.46 -4.13
C GLY A 25 -6.58 -13.44 -4.97
N ARG A 26 -6.60 -12.65 -6.05
CA ARG A 26 -7.73 -12.63 -7.00
C ARG A 26 -7.91 -13.97 -7.70
N SER A 27 -6.84 -14.61 -8.18
CA SER A 27 -6.96 -15.91 -8.85
C SER A 27 -7.50 -16.98 -7.92
N GLN A 28 -7.09 -16.99 -6.65
CA GLN A 28 -7.61 -17.92 -5.64
C GLN A 28 -9.08 -17.63 -5.31
N ALA A 29 -9.44 -16.35 -5.13
CA ALA A 29 -10.83 -15.97 -4.88
C ALA A 29 -11.76 -16.34 -6.05
N LEU A 30 -11.32 -16.14 -7.29
CA LEU A 30 -12.10 -16.54 -8.47
C LEU A 30 -12.19 -18.06 -8.62
N ALA A 31 -11.16 -18.81 -8.22
CA ALA A 31 -11.23 -20.27 -8.24
C ALA A 31 -12.26 -20.81 -7.23
N ILE A 32 -12.44 -20.14 -6.10
CA ILE A 32 -13.39 -20.56 -5.05
C ILE A 32 -14.82 -20.07 -5.36
N TYR A 33 -14.98 -18.80 -5.73
CA TYR A 33 -16.29 -18.18 -5.89
C TYR A 33 -16.82 -18.17 -7.33
N GLY A 34 -15.97 -18.48 -8.31
CA GLY A 34 -16.35 -18.58 -9.73
C GLY A 34 -16.86 -19.97 -10.12
N ASP A 35 -16.94 -20.90 -9.18
CA ASP A 35 -17.46 -22.25 -9.42
C ASP A 35 -19.00 -22.25 -9.51
N ASP A 36 -19.55 -23.12 -10.35
CA ASP A 36 -21.00 -23.26 -10.55
C ASP A 36 -21.69 -23.73 -9.27
N VAL A 37 -20.97 -24.45 -8.41
CA VAL A 37 -21.43 -24.86 -7.08
C VAL A 37 -21.69 -23.64 -6.18
N ALA A 38 -20.79 -22.64 -6.20
CA ALA A 38 -20.93 -21.44 -5.38
C ALA A 38 -22.10 -20.54 -5.86
N GLN A 39 -22.42 -20.57 -7.15
CA GLN A 39 -23.64 -19.97 -7.71
C GLN A 39 -24.90 -20.69 -7.21
N GLY A 40 -24.91 -22.03 -7.23
CA GLY A 40 -26.04 -22.83 -6.75
C GLY A 40 -26.33 -22.64 -5.25
N GLU A 41 -25.28 -22.57 -4.42
CA GLU A 41 -25.43 -22.24 -2.99
C GLU A 41 -25.97 -20.83 -2.77
N TRP A 42 -25.53 -19.86 -3.59
CA TRP A 42 -26.02 -18.48 -3.53
C TRP A 42 -27.49 -18.37 -3.92
N ASP A 43 -27.92 -19.07 -4.97
CA ASP A 43 -29.31 -19.08 -5.41
C ASP A 43 -30.23 -19.75 -4.39
N THR A 44 -29.79 -20.89 -3.81
CA THR A 44 -30.51 -21.57 -2.73
C THR A 44 -30.70 -20.64 -1.53
N TRP A 45 -29.62 -19.95 -1.13
CA TRP A 45 -29.69 -18.96 -0.04
C TRP A 45 -30.63 -17.79 -0.37
N ARG A 46 -30.67 -17.31 -1.63
CA ARG A 46 -31.60 -16.24 -2.03
C ARG A 46 -33.06 -16.69 -1.96
N GLU A 47 -33.36 -17.92 -2.38
CA GLU A 47 -34.70 -18.50 -2.28
C GLU A 47 -35.15 -18.56 -0.82
N ASP A 48 -34.31 -19.11 0.07
CA ASP A 48 -34.58 -19.17 1.51
C ASP A 48 -34.75 -17.77 2.11
N ALA A 49 -33.87 -16.82 1.76
CA ALA A 49 -33.95 -15.45 2.23
C ALA A 49 -35.22 -14.72 1.76
N THR A 50 -35.72 -15.07 0.57
CA THR A 50 -36.98 -14.53 0.03
C THR A 50 -38.17 -15.09 0.79
N GLN A 51 -38.21 -16.40 1.04
CA GLN A 51 -39.24 -17.02 1.88
C GLN A 51 -39.26 -16.45 3.31
N MET A 52 -38.08 -16.19 3.90
CA MET A 52 -37.99 -15.53 5.20
C MET A 52 -38.44 -14.06 5.17
N SER A 53 -38.36 -13.38 4.02
CA SER A 53 -38.84 -12.00 3.87
C SER A 53 -40.37 -11.89 3.80
N GLU A 54 -41.02 -12.96 3.33
CA GLU A 54 -42.48 -13.08 3.25
C GLU A 54 -43.11 -13.59 4.56
N GLY A 55 -42.29 -14.13 5.46
CA GLY A 55 -42.72 -14.62 6.77
C GLY A 55 -43.24 -13.53 7.72
N ILE A 56 -44.22 -13.90 8.55
CA ILE A 56 -44.84 -13.05 9.58
C ILE A 56 -43.90 -12.95 10.79
N GLY A 57 -42.78 -12.24 10.64
CA GLY A 57 -41.86 -11.90 11.72
C GLY A 57 -41.84 -10.40 12.01
N PRO A 58 -41.46 -9.95 13.22
CA PRO A 58 -41.42 -8.53 13.58
C PRO A 58 -40.41 -7.71 12.75
N VAL A 59 -39.49 -8.38 12.04
CA VAL A 59 -38.47 -7.75 11.18
C VAL A 59 -38.66 -8.23 9.75
N LYS A 60 -39.23 -7.37 8.89
CA LYS A 60 -39.22 -7.58 7.43
C LYS A 60 -37.80 -7.39 6.90
N ARG A 61 -37.15 -8.50 6.53
CA ARG A 61 -35.85 -8.45 5.83
C ARG A 61 -36.10 -8.12 4.35
N ARG A 62 -35.23 -7.32 3.73
CA ARG A 62 -35.35 -6.97 2.32
C ARG A 62 -34.78 -8.09 1.46
N ALA A 63 -35.49 -8.50 0.42
CA ALA A 63 -34.98 -9.49 -0.53
C ALA A 63 -33.63 -9.02 -1.13
N PRO A 64 -32.65 -9.92 -1.29
CA PRO A 64 -31.37 -9.60 -1.93
C PRO A 64 -31.60 -9.19 -3.39
N LYS A 65 -31.14 -8.00 -3.79
CA LYS A 65 -31.27 -7.50 -5.17
C LYS A 65 -30.21 -8.01 -6.14
N SER A 66 -29.11 -8.58 -5.64
CA SER A 66 -27.96 -8.98 -6.46
C SER A 66 -28.19 -10.38 -7.04
N LEU A 67 -28.10 -10.48 -8.38
CA LEU A 67 -28.12 -11.76 -9.11
C LEU A 67 -26.82 -12.56 -8.93
N GLN A 68 -25.73 -11.92 -8.52
CA GLN A 68 -24.44 -12.57 -8.34
C GLN A 68 -24.01 -12.54 -6.87
N PRO A 69 -23.20 -13.52 -6.43
CA PRO A 69 -22.65 -13.52 -5.09
C PRO A 69 -21.80 -12.26 -4.87
N PRO A 70 -21.98 -11.55 -3.74
CA PRO A 70 -21.34 -10.25 -3.50
C PRO A 70 -19.82 -10.33 -3.50
N ALA A 71 -19.24 -11.47 -3.11
CA ALA A 71 -17.80 -11.72 -3.19
C ALA A 71 -17.27 -11.65 -4.63
N LEU A 72 -18.04 -12.16 -5.60
CA LEU A 72 -17.68 -12.15 -7.02
C LEU A 72 -17.78 -10.75 -7.61
N VAL A 73 -18.79 -9.97 -7.20
CA VAL A 73 -18.92 -8.55 -7.58
C VAL A 73 -17.75 -7.73 -7.02
N LEU A 74 -17.35 -7.97 -5.76
CA LEU A 74 -16.22 -7.28 -5.14
C LEU A 74 -14.91 -7.53 -5.90
N MET A 75 -14.65 -8.79 -6.24
CA MET A 75 -13.42 -9.23 -6.91
C MET A 75 -13.37 -8.90 -8.41
N SER A 76 -14.52 -8.66 -9.05
CA SER A 76 -14.58 -8.27 -10.46
C SER A 76 -14.59 -6.75 -10.64
N GLN A 77 -15.40 -6.03 -9.86
CA GLN A 77 -15.67 -4.60 -10.09
C GLN A 77 -14.74 -3.69 -9.28
N TYR A 78 -14.38 -4.07 -8.05
CA TYR A 78 -13.60 -3.21 -7.14
C TYR A 78 -12.11 -3.58 -7.08
N PHE A 79 -11.72 -4.69 -7.71
CA PHE A 79 -10.32 -5.13 -7.75
C PHE A 79 -9.38 -4.07 -8.32
N GLY A 80 -9.79 -3.37 -9.38
CA GLY A 80 -8.98 -2.31 -9.97
C GLY A 80 -8.71 -1.17 -8.98
N VAL A 81 -9.74 -0.75 -8.23
CA VAL A 81 -9.61 0.30 -7.22
C VAL A 81 -8.71 -0.15 -6.07
N CYS A 82 -8.89 -1.38 -5.59
CA CYS A 82 -8.02 -1.97 -4.55
C CYS A 82 -6.58 -2.08 -5.02
N LEU A 83 -6.33 -2.58 -6.23
CA LEU A 83 -5.01 -2.73 -6.80
C LEU A 83 -4.31 -1.38 -6.95
N VAL A 84 -4.98 -0.40 -7.54
CA VAL A 84 -4.43 0.96 -7.70
C VAL A 84 -4.15 1.59 -6.34
N GLY A 85 -5.07 1.47 -5.38
CA GLY A 85 -4.89 1.95 -4.02
C GLY A 85 -3.69 1.31 -3.32
N SER A 86 -3.55 0.00 -3.40
CA SER A 86 -2.40 -0.73 -2.85
C SER A 86 -1.09 -0.33 -3.50
N VAL A 87 -1.03 -0.26 -4.83
CA VAL A 87 0.19 0.13 -5.56
C VAL A 87 0.59 1.57 -5.24
N LEU A 88 -0.36 2.51 -5.20
CA LEU A 88 -0.10 3.90 -4.84
C LEU A 88 0.44 4.01 -3.40
N LEU A 89 -0.24 3.37 -2.45
CA LEU A 89 0.16 3.40 -1.05
C LEU A 89 1.55 2.78 -0.84
N SER A 90 1.81 1.61 -1.44
CA SER A 90 3.12 0.96 -1.40
C SER A 90 4.20 1.79 -2.06
N SER A 91 3.89 2.50 -3.15
CA SER A 91 4.84 3.40 -3.80
C SER A 91 5.23 4.56 -2.88
N VAL A 92 4.25 5.24 -2.28
CA VAL A 92 4.48 6.34 -1.33
C VAL A 92 5.28 5.87 -0.13
N LEU A 93 4.92 4.72 0.45
CA LEU A 93 5.63 4.15 1.59
C LEU A 93 7.09 3.83 1.24
N THR A 94 7.33 3.20 0.09
CA THR A 94 8.69 2.82 -0.35
C THR A 94 9.56 4.05 -0.60
N ILE A 95 9.01 5.07 -1.28
CA ILE A 95 9.72 6.34 -1.51
C ILE A 95 10.08 7.00 -0.18
N THR A 96 9.16 6.99 0.78
CA THR A 96 9.37 7.58 2.12
C THR A 96 10.50 6.85 2.85
N ILE A 97 10.49 5.52 2.87
CA ILE A 97 11.56 4.71 3.48
C ILE A 97 12.90 4.97 2.78
N LEU A 98 12.94 5.03 1.45
CA LEU A 98 14.16 5.34 0.70
C LEU A 98 14.71 6.74 1.03
N ALA A 99 13.83 7.74 1.22
CA ALA A 99 14.24 9.07 1.65
C ALA A 99 14.85 9.05 3.07
N PHE A 100 14.26 8.30 4.00
CA PHE A 100 14.81 8.12 5.35
C PHE A 100 16.16 7.41 5.33
N VAL A 101 16.28 6.31 4.60
CA VAL A 101 17.51 5.53 4.45
C VAL A 101 18.62 6.40 3.86
N ARG A 102 18.31 7.23 2.86
CA ARG A 102 19.22 8.24 2.32
C ARG A 102 19.64 9.27 3.36
N GLY A 103 18.71 9.76 4.17
CA GLY A 103 19.00 10.69 5.26
C GLY A 103 19.97 10.10 6.27
N VAL A 104 19.75 8.85 6.69
CA VAL A 104 20.62 8.15 7.65
C VAL A 104 22.01 7.89 7.09
N MET A 105 22.13 7.53 5.81
CA MET A 105 23.43 7.23 5.19
C MET A 105 24.22 8.48 4.78
N SER A 106 23.59 9.66 4.73
CA SER A 106 24.27 10.90 4.42
C SER A 106 24.99 11.40 5.66
N SER A 107 26.27 11.04 5.82
CA SER A 107 27.08 11.52 6.94
C SER A 107 27.09 13.06 6.96
N PRO A 108 26.88 13.69 8.13
CA PRO A 108 26.92 15.14 8.22
C PRO A 108 28.32 15.63 7.86
N THR A 109 28.40 16.54 6.89
CA THR A 109 29.62 17.29 6.60
C THR A 109 30.00 17.99 7.90
N MET A 110 31.09 17.56 8.53
CA MET A 110 31.60 18.17 9.74
C MET A 110 31.82 19.65 9.42
N VAL A 111 31.00 20.52 10.03
CA VAL A 111 31.13 21.97 9.87
C VAL A 111 32.45 22.33 10.54
N ASP A 112 33.49 22.51 9.74
CA ASP A 112 34.81 22.87 10.20
C ASP A 112 34.79 24.33 10.69
N ARG A 113 34.44 24.51 11.97
CA ARG A 113 34.48 25.80 12.67
C ARG A 113 35.90 26.35 12.85
N SER A 114 36.94 25.59 12.51
CA SER A 114 38.33 26.01 12.64
C SER A 114 38.68 27.15 11.68
N ARG A 115 37.92 27.35 10.59
CA ARG A 115 38.10 28.47 9.66
C ARG A 115 37.75 29.84 10.25
N ASP A 116 36.92 29.90 11.29
CA ASP A 116 36.55 31.17 11.93
C ASP A 116 37.52 31.56 13.07
N GLN A 117 38.44 30.66 13.44
CA GLN A 117 39.52 30.91 14.42
C GLN A 117 40.85 31.20 13.72
N SER A 118 40.91 32.22 12.87
CA SER A 118 42.18 32.75 12.32
C SER A 118 41.97 34.18 11.81
N PRO A 119 42.82 35.21 12.04
CA PRO A 119 43.95 35.43 12.96
C PRO A 119 43.78 36.73 13.79
N ALA A 120 42.55 37.16 14.13
CA ALA A 120 42.33 38.40 14.89
C ALA A 120 42.86 38.35 16.34
N ALA A 121 43.10 37.15 16.89
CA ALA A 121 43.67 36.97 18.23
C ALA A 121 45.19 37.23 18.29
N THR A 122 45.89 37.28 17.15
CA THR A 122 47.35 37.49 17.11
C THR A 122 47.75 38.98 17.08
N ALA A 123 46.81 39.90 16.86
CA ALA A 123 47.11 41.35 16.74
C ALA A 123 47.15 42.11 18.09
N ARG A 124 47.00 41.42 19.24
CA ARG A 124 46.90 42.05 20.57
C ARG A 124 48.01 41.66 21.55
N GLN A 125 49.26 41.52 21.09
CA GLN A 125 50.41 41.54 22.01
C GLN A 125 51.05 42.94 22.04
N PRO A 126 50.85 43.73 23.13
CA PRO A 126 51.60 44.95 23.34
C PRO A 126 53.06 44.59 23.68
N ARG A 127 54.01 45.06 22.87
CA ARG A 127 55.43 45.06 23.25
C ARG A 127 55.60 45.98 24.46
N LEU A 128 55.99 45.40 25.58
CA LEU A 128 56.50 46.18 26.71
C LEU A 128 57.93 46.67 26.38
N PRO A 129 58.27 47.91 26.75
CA PRO A 129 59.58 48.52 26.50
C PRO A 129 60.71 47.88 27.31
#